data_AF-A0A136KFY3-F1
#
_entry.id   AF-A0A136KFY3-F1
#
_cell.length_a   1.000
_cell.length_b   1.000
_cell.length_c   1.000
_cell.angle_alpha   90.00
_cell.angle_beta   90.00
_cell.angle_gamma   90.00
#
_symmetry.space_group_name_H-M   'P 1'
#
loop_
_entity.id
_entity.type
_entity.pdbx_description
1 polymer ?
#
loop_
_entity_poly.entity_id
_entity_poly.type
_entity_poly.pdbx_seq_one_letter_code
_entity_poly.pdbx_strand_id
1 'polypeptide(L)'
;MIPFSGIIPLNAYYLEHWLYLPFVGISILVAILLDKPIRNKSIQVVCLIILILIAARTYVRAGEWGSALTFFNNEIQYNQNSARIFNNLAMIQSEKGDYNSAIANFKKAIELRDDYAETRHNLGNAYALNKEYEKAFYEFYRSLQINPNFIYSHAKMQRLFEITPGQQQKAQLFKSFVNRIREGGTVTFDEIEKGLGSNINNQDSESSE
;
A
#
# COMPACT_ATOMS: atom_id res chain seq x y z
N MET A 1 -6.81 11.43 -26.31
CA MET A 1 -6.76 10.39 -25.26
C MET A 1 -5.57 9.45 -25.50
N ILE A 2 -4.34 9.97 -25.61
CA ILE A 2 -3.13 9.15 -25.75
C ILE A 2 -2.63 8.61 -24.39
N PRO A 3 -2.77 9.32 -23.25
CA PRO A 3 -2.31 8.80 -21.95
C PRO A 3 -3.17 7.66 -21.37
N PHE A 4 -4.37 7.42 -21.91
CA PHE A 4 -5.24 6.32 -21.49
C PHE A 4 -5.23 5.12 -22.45
N SER A 5 -4.36 5.17 -23.46
CA SER A 5 -4.13 4.06 -24.40
C SER A 5 -3.16 2.99 -23.86
N GLY A 6 -2.58 3.19 -22.68
CA GLY A 6 -1.59 2.28 -22.11
C GLY A 6 -0.19 2.34 -22.76
N ILE A 7 0.06 3.28 -23.68
CA ILE A 7 1.34 3.38 -24.40
C ILE A 7 2.49 3.94 -23.51
N ILE A 8 2.17 4.71 -22.46
CA ILE A 8 3.18 5.23 -21.51
C ILE A 8 2.66 5.05 -20.07
N PRO A 9 3.26 4.15 -19.26
CA PRO A 9 2.87 3.99 -17.86
C PRO A 9 3.44 5.13 -17.01
N LEU A 10 2.60 6.08 -16.61
CA LEU A 10 2.97 7.13 -15.65
C LEU A 10 2.57 6.71 -14.23
N ASN A 11 3.59 6.46 -13.41
CA ASN A 11 3.52 5.94 -12.05
C ASN A 11 3.16 7.04 -11.02
N ALA A 12 2.00 7.70 -11.18
CA ALA A 12 1.57 8.74 -10.24
C ALA A 12 0.03 8.86 -10.18
N TYR A 13 -0.62 7.93 -9.47
CA TYR A 13 -2.06 7.93 -9.18
C TYR A 13 -2.48 8.92 -8.06
N TYR A 14 -1.87 10.10 -8.01
CA TYR A 14 -2.24 11.17 -7.07
C TYR A 14 -3.10 12.28 -7.72
N LEU A 15 -3.52 12.09 -8.97
CA LEU A 15 -4.20 13.15 -9.72
C LEU A 15 -5.71 13.01 -9.58
N GLU A 16 -6.24 13.65 -8.55
CA GLU A 16 -7.63 14.11 -8.37
C GLU A 16 -8.16 14.95 -9.57
N HIS A 17 -7.38 15.10 -10.64
CA HIS A 17 -7.64 15.90 -11.82
C HIS A 17 -8.55 15.20 -12.85
N TRP A 18 -8.84 13.91 -12.67
CA TRP A 18 -9.72 13.13 -13.56
C TRP A 18 -11.20 13.42 -13.37
N LEU A 19 -11.56 14.19 -12.34
CA LEU A 19 -12.93 14.66 -12.18
C LEU A 19 -13.29 15.76 -13.19
N TYR A 20 -12.33 16.55 -13.69
CA TYR A 20 -12.63 17.72 -14.54
C TYR A 20 -13.06 17.38 -15.97
N LEU A 21 -12.54 16.31 -16.59
CA LEU A 21 -12.88 15.95 -17.98
C LEU A 21 -14.35 15.52 -18.16
N PRO A 22 -14.94 14.69 -17.28
CA PRO A 22 -16.38 14.41 -17.30
C PRO A 22 -17.22 15.68 -17.13
N PHE A 23 -16.79 16.61 -16.27
CA PHE A 23 -17.51 17.88 -16.06
C PHE A 23 -17.51 18.76 -17.32
N VAL A 24 -16.39 18.87 -18.05
CA VAL A 24 -16.35 19.60 -19.33
C VAL A 24 -17.31 18.99 -20.35
N GLY A 25 -17.40 17.67 -20.43
CA GLY A 25 -18.35 16.97 -21.29
C GLY A 25 -19.81 17.25 -20.93
N ILE A 26 -20.16 17.22 -19.63
CA ILE A 26 -21.50 17.55 -19.13
C ILE A 26 -21.82 19.03 -19.39
N SER A 27 -20.88 19.95 -19.16
CA SER A 27 -21.04 21.38 -19.44
C SER A 27 -21.30 21.65 -20.92
N ILE A 28 -20.61 20.95 -21.83
CA ILE A 28 -20.85 21.04 -23.29
C ILE A 28 -22.23 20.46 -23.65
N LEU A 29 -22.63 19.33 -23.06
CA LEU A 29 -23.93 18.70 -23.30
C LEU A 29 -25.10 19.58 -22.83
N VAL A 30 -24.96 20.21 -21.65
CA VAL A 30 -25.91 21.19 -21.12
C VAL A 30 -25.95 22.45 -22.00
N ALA A 31 -24.79 22.93 -22.48
CA ALA A 31 -24.74 24.06 -23.41
C ALA A 31 -25.45 23.75 -24.75
N ILE A 32 -25.25 22.54 -25.28
CA ILE A 32 -25.93 22.05 -26.50
C ILE A 32 -27.45 21.94 -26.31
N LEU A 33 -27.92 21.50 -25.14
CA LEU A 33 -29.35 21.41 -24.82
C LEU A 33 -30.03 22.79 -24.73
N LEU A 34 -29.28 23.82 -24.31
CA LEU A 34 -29.77 25.20 -24.20
C LEU A 34 -29.68 25.98 -25.52
N ASP A 35 -28.92 25.47 -26.50
CA ASP A 35 -28.75 26.14 -27.79
C ASP A 35 -29.95 25.88 -28.73
N LYS A 36 -30.48 26.97 -29.30
CA LYS A 36 -31.73 27.00 -30.09
C LYS A 36 -31.75 26.16 -31.40
N PRO A 37 -30.62 25.88 -32.10
CA PRO A 37 -30.68 25.18 -33.38
C PRO A 37 -30.84 23.66 -33.25
N ILE A 38 -30.69 23.06 -32.06
CA ILE A 38 -30.82 21.60 -31.81
C ILE A 38 -32.18 21.30 -31.15
N ARG A 39 -33.24 21.94 -31.65
CA ARG A 39 -34.64 21.75 -31.22
C ARG A 39 -35.26 20.46 -31.80
N ASN A 40 -34.48 19.42 -32.03
CA ASN A 40 -35.04 18.12 -32.40
C ASN A 40 -35.27 17.31 -31.12
N LYS A 41 -36.54 17.12 -30.75
CA LYS A 41 -36.95 16.41 -29.52
C LYS A 41 -36.26 15.04 -29.42
N SER A 42 -36.03 14.35 -30.53
CA SER A 42 -35.34 13.05 -30.53
C SER A 42 -33.88 13.14 -30.08
N ILE A 43 -33.14 14.18 -30.49
CA ILE A 43 -31.73 14.37 -30.08
C ILE A 43 -31.68 14.74 -28.59
N GLN A 44 -32.59 15.59 -28.12
CA GLN A 44 -32.68 15.95 -26.70
C GLN A 44 -32.96 14.71 -25.82
N VAL A 45 -33.86 13.82 -26.26
CA VAL A 45 -34.13 12.55 -25.57
C VAL A 45 -32.89 11.66 -25.53
N VAL A 46 -32.15 11.53 -26.64
CA VAL A 46 -30.89 10.75 -26.67
C VAL A 46 -29.84 11.35 -25.73
N CYS A 47 -29.64 12.67 -25.74
CA CYS A 47 -28.74 13.36 -24.82
C CYS A 47 -29.14 13.15 -23.35
N LEU A 48 -30.43 13.20 -23.05
CA LEU A 48 -30.96 12.98 -21.70
C LEU A 48 -30.77 11.53 -21.24
N ILE A 49 -30.95 10.55 -22.13
CA ILE A 49 -30.64 9.15 -21.85
C ILE A 49 -29.15 8.96 -21.55
N ILE A 50 -28.25 9.56 -22.36
CA ILE A 50 -26.80 9.50 -22.13
C ILE A 50 -26.44 10.14 -20.78
N LEU A 51 -27.03 11.29 -20.44
CA LEU A 51 -26.83 11.94 -19.14
C LEU A 51 -27.28 11.06 -17.98
N ILE A 52 -28.44 10.41 -18.08
CA ILE A 52 -28.94 9.47 -17.06
C ILE A 52 -27.99 8.29 -16.90
N LEU A 53 -27.49 7.71 -18.01
CA LEU A 53 -26.55 6.59 -17.97
C LEU A 53 -25.22 6.99 -17.31
N ILE A 54 -24.68 8.16 -17.64
CA ILE A 54 -23.46 8.69 -17.03
C ILE A 54 -23.70 9.01 -15.56
N ALA A 55 -24.83 9.63 -15.19
CA ALA A 55 -25.18 9.93 -13.81
C ALA A 55 -25.31 8.65 -12.98
N ALA A 56 -25.97 7.62 -13.51
CA ALA A 56 -26.08 6.31 -12.86
C ALA A 56 -24.71 5.66 -12.65
N ARG A 57 -23.83 5.68 -13.66
CA ARG A 57 -22.45 5.18 -13.53
C ARG A 57 -21.64 5.97 -12.50
N THR A 58 -21.78 7.29 -12.47
CA THR A 58 -21.11 8.16 -11.49
C THR A 58 -21.62 7.89 -10.08
N TYR A 59 -22.92 7.66 -9.89
CA TYR A 59 -23.50 7.33 -8.60
C TYR A 59 -22.99 5.99 -8.06
N VAL A 60 -22.98 4.94 -8.90
CA VAL A 60 -22.40 3.63 -8.54
C VAL A 60 -20.93 3.77 -8.19
N ARG A 61 -20.16 4.50 -9.01
CA ARG A 61 -18.73 4.72 -8.78
C ARG A 61 -18.45 5.52 -7.49
N ALA A 62 -19.28 6.51 -7.18
CA ALA A 62 -19.18 7.27 -5.93
C ALA A 62 -19.43 6.39 -4.70
N GLY A 63 -20.33 5.40 -4.80
CA GLY A 63 -20.55 4.39 -3.76
C GLY A 63 -19.34 3.47 -3.55
N GLU A 64 -18.72 2.99 -4.64
CA GLU A 64 -17.51 2.16 -4.58
C GLU A 64 -16.30 2.91 -3.98
N TRP A 65 -16.21 4.22 -4.24
CA TRP A 65 -15.14 5.09 -3.74
C TRP A 65 -15.40 5.57 -2.31
N GLY A 66 -16.60 5.31 -1.76
CA GLY A 66 -16.98 5.70 -0.41
C GLY A 66 -16.21 4.99 0.70
N SER A 67 -15.52 3.88 0.39
CA SER A 67 -14.59 3.22 1.32
C SER A 67 -13.33 2.78 0.60
N ALA A 68 -12.17 3.14 1.17
CA ALA A 68 -10.87 2.71 0.64
C ALA A 68 -10.76 1.17 0.53
N LEU A 69 -11.42 0.43 1.43
CA LEU A 69 -11.46 -1.04 1.37
C LEU A 69 -12.18 -1.55 0.10
N THR A 70 -13.35 -0.99 -0.20
CA THR A 70 -14.12 -1.35 -1.41
C THR A 70 -13.36 -0.97 -2.66
N PHE A 71 -12.75 0.22 -2.66
CA PHE A 71 -11.90 0.68 -3.76
C PHE A 71 -10.77 -0.31 -4.07
N PHE A 72 -9.93 -0.66 -3.10
CA PHE A 72 -8.80 -1.56 -3.35
C PHE A 72 -9.24 -2.99 -3.66
N ASN A 73 -10.33 -3.49 -3.07
CA ASN A 73 -10.88 -4.79 -3.43
C ASN A 73 -11.35 -4.86 -4.89
N ASN A 74 -11.98 -3.79 -5.39
CA ASN A 74 -12.37 -3.69 -6.79
C ASN A 74 -11.14 -3.59 -7.71
N GLU A 75 -10.16 -2.78 -7.35
CA GLU A 75 -8.93 -2.59 -8.14
C GLU A 75 -8.11 -3.89 -8.28
N ILE A 76 -8.08 -4.75 -7.26
CA ILE A 76 -7.41 -6.07 -7.34
C ILE A 76 -7.97 -6.93 -8.48
N GLN A 77 -9.28 -6.83 -8.77
CA GLN A 77 -9.88 -7.61 -9.85
C GLN A 77 -9.29 -7.28 -11.22
N TYR A 78 -8.91 -6.00 -11.43
CA TYR A 78 -8.37 -5.51 -12.69
C TYR A 78 -6.84 -5.57 -12.73
N ASN A 79 -6.16 -5.48 -11.58
CA ASN A 79 -4.71 -5.43 -11.48
C ASN A 79 -4.17 -6.36 -10.39
N GLN A 80 -4.19 -7.66 -10.70
CA GLN A 80 -3.77 -8.74 -9.78
C GLN A 80 -2.26 -8.84 -9.56
N ASN A 81 -1.44 -8.10 -10.33
CA ASN A 81 0.02 -8.16 -10.26
C ASN A 81 0.64 -6.91 -9.61
N SER A 82 -0.17 -6.06 -8.96
CA SER A 82 0.32 -4.84 -8.33
C SER A 82 0.59 -5.03 -6.83
N ALA A 83 1.86 -5.22 -6.46
CA ALA A 83 2.30 -5.29 -5.07
C ALA A 83 1.79 -4.10 -4.22
N ARG A 84 1.73 -2.90 -4.83
CA ARG A 84 1.25 -1.68 -4.16
C ARG A 84 -0.22 -1.77 -3.75
N ILE A 85 -1.07 -2.36 -4.59
CA ILE A 85 -2.51 -2.50 -4.28
C ILE A 85 -2.67 -3.43 -3.08
N PHE A 86 -1.98 -4.58 -3.07
CA PHE A 86 -2.01 -5.51 -1.94
C PHE A 86 -1.46 -4.88 -0.66
N ASN A 87 -0.37 -4.11 -0.73
CA ASN A 87 0.18 -3.40 0.43
C ASN A 87 -0.83 -2.39 1.00
N ASN A 88 -1.47 -1.58 0.17
CA ASN A 88 -2.43 -0.58 0.62
C ASN A 88 -3.71 -1.23 1.20
N LEU A 89 -4.20 -2.30 0.57
CA LEU A 89 -5.33 -3.06 1.08
C LEU A 89 -5.02 -3.63 2.47
N ALA A 90 -3.84 -4.23 2.63
CA ALA A 90 -3.38 -4.79 3.88
C ALA A 90 -3.26 -3.74 4.99
N MET A 91 -2.76 -2.54 4.67
CA MET A 91 -2.72 -1.43 5.63
C MET A 91 -4.13 -1.07 6.14
N ILE A 92 -5.11 -0.93 5.25
CA ILE A 92 -6.49 -0.61 5.63
C ILE A 92 -7.12 -1.73 6.47
N GLN A 93 -6.84 -2.99 6.14
CA GLN A 93 -7.30 -4.13 6.94
C GLN A 93 -6.67 -4.14 8.33
N SER A 94 -5.37 -3.85 8.42
CA SER A 94 -4.66 -3.73 9.68
C SER A 94 -5.21 -2.61 10.55
N GLU A 95 -5.53 -1.44 9.98
CA GLU A 95 -6.17 -0.33 10.71
C GLU A 95 -7.56 -0.70 11.26
N LYS A 96 -8.29 -1.57 10.54
CA LYS A 96 -9.59 -2.11 10.97
C LYS A 96 -9.47 -3.27 11.96
N GLY A 97 -8.26 -3.71 12.29
CA GLY A 97 -8.00 -4.82 13.21
C GLY A 97 -8.08 -6.21 12.58
N ASP A 98 -8.28 -6.32 11.26
CA ASP A 98 -8.25 -7.59 10.54
C ASP A 98 -6.81 -7.96 10.16
N TYR A 99 -6.03 -8.34 11.17
CA TYR A 99 -4.61 -8.62 11.00
C TYR A 99 -4.35 -9.86 10.15
N ASN A 100 -5.21 -10.87 10.20
CA ASN A 100 -5.04 -12.10 9.43
C ASN A 100 -5.12 -11.84 7.92
N SER A 101 -6.15 -11.10 7.48
CA SER A 101 -6.27 -10.70 6.07
C SER A 101 -5.13 -9.76 5.66
N ALA A 102 -4.75 -8.82 6.55
CA ALA A 102 -3.63 -7.92 6.29
C ALA A 102 -2.32 -8.68 6.07
N ILE A 103 -2.00 -9.65 6.93
CA ILE A 103 -0.80 -10.50 6.82
C ILE A 103 -0.79 -11.23 5.48
N ALA A 104 -1.91 -11.83 5.06
CA ALA A 104 -2.02 -12.52 3.79
C ALA A 104 -1.75 -11.59 2.59
N ASN A 105 -2.35 -10.39 2.61
CA ASN A 105 -2.16 -9.41 1.55
C ASN A 105 -0.75 -8.80 1.53
N PHE A 106 -0.13 -8.54 2.69
CA PHE A 106 1.27 -8.11 2.75
C PHE A 106 2.21 -9.19 2.22
N LYS A 107 1.99 -10.46 2.57
CA LYS A 107 2.74 -11.58 1.98
C LYS A 107 2.60 -11.62 0.47
N LYS A 108 1.38 -11.42 -0.05
CA LYS A 108 1.17 -11.36 -1.49
C LYS A 108 1.89 -10.20 -2.15
N ALA A 109 1.92 -9.03 -1.50
CA ALA A 109 2.68 -7.88 -1.97
C ALA A 109 4.18 -8.20 -2.06
N ILE A 110 4.73 -8.88 -1.06
CA ILE A 110 6.15 -9.32 -1.03
C ILE A 110 6.45 -10.36 -2.10
N GLU A 111 5.55 -11.33 -2.33
CA GLU A 111 5.70 -12.31 -3.42
C GLU A 111 5.76 -11.66 -4.80
N LEU A 112 4.95 -10.62 -5.01
CA LEU A 112 4.94 -9.86 -6.26
C LEU A 112 6.17 -8.96 -6.38
N ARG A 113 6.65 -8.42 -5.26
CA ARG A 113 7.80 -7.52 -5.20
C ARG A 113 8.43 -7.49 -3.80
N ASP A 114 9.63 -8.03 -3.67
CA ASP A 114 10.31 -8.21 -2.38
C ASP A 114 11.30 -7.07 -2.03
N ASP A 115 11.49 -6.09 -2.92
CA ASP A 115 12.46 -4.99 -2.82
C ASP A 115 11.97 -3.81 -1.95
N TYR A 116 10.77 -3.89 -1.38
CA TYR A 116 10.19 -2.84 -0.55
C TYR A 116 10.38 -3.09 0.94
N ALA A 117 11.34 -2.37 1.53
CA ALA A 117 11.58 -2.34 2.98
C ALA A 117 10.31 -1.94 3.76
N GLU A 118 9.49 -1.03 3.22
CA GLU A 118 8.24 -0.56 3.83
C GLU A 118 7.19 -1.68 3.93
N THR A 119 7.02 -2.50 2.88
CA THR A 119 6.06 -3.60 2.89
C THR A 119 6.42 -4.65 3.94
N ARG A 120 7.71 -5.00 4.07
CA ARG A 120 8.20 -5.88 5.14
C ARG A 120 8.01 -5.28 6.53
N HIS A 121 8.26 -3.98 6.69
CA HIS A 121 7.97 -3.28 7.93
C HIS A 121 6.48 -3.33 8.30
N ASN A 122 5.60 -3.11 7.33
CA ASN A 122 4.16 -3.15 7.55
C ASN A 122 3.67 -4.56 7.92
N LEU A 123 4.24 -5.60 7.29
CA LEU A 123 4.01 -6.99 7.69
C LEU A 123 4.48 -7.25 9.13
N GLY A 124 5.67 -6.76 9.49
CA GLY A 124 6.18 -6.85 10.86
C GLY A 124 5.27 -6.17 11.88
N ASN A 125 4.71 -5.00 11.55
CA ASN A 125 3.70 -4.33 12.37
C ASN A 125 2.43 -5.18 12.52
N ALA A 126 1.92 -5.75 11.42
CA ALA A 126 0.74 -6.60 11.45
C ALA A 126 0.95 -7.83 12.35
N TYR A 127 2.11 -8.50 12.24
CA TYR A 127 2.47 -9.60 13.14
C TYR A 127 2.57 -9.16 14.61
N ALA A 128 3.19 -8.01 14.89
CA ALA A 128 3.30 -7.50 16.25
C ALA A 128 1.93 -7.19 16.87
N LEU A 129 1.01 -6.63 16.07
CA LEU A 129 -0.38 -6.39 16.48
C LEU A 129 -1.15 -7.70 16.68
N ASN A 130 -0.84 -8.73 15.89
CA ASN A 130 -1.34 -10.09 16.07
C ASN A 130 -0.62 -10.88 17.19
N LYS A 131 0.27 -10.23 17.97
CA LYS A 131 1.08 -10.82 19.04
C LYS A 131 2.06 -11.92 18.60
N GLU A 132 2.35 -12.02 17.31
CA GLU A 132 3.33 -12.93 16.72
C GLU A 132 4.71 -12.26 16.69
N TYR A 133 5.28 -12.03 17.88
CA TYR A 133 6.48 -11.20 18.05
C TYR A 133 7.73 -11.74 17.34
N GLU A 134 7.93 -13.06 17.30
CA GLU A 134 9.08 -13.65 16.59
C GLU A 134 9.02 -13.41 15.07
N LYS A 135 7.84 -13.55 14.47
CA LYS A 135 7.63 -13.25 13.04
C LYS A 135 7.76 -11.75 12.77
N ALA A 136 7.24 -10.92 13.68
CA ALA A 136 7.39 -9.47 13.58
C ALA A 136 8.87 -9.07 13.57
N PHE A 137 9.65 -9.65 14.49
CA PHE A 137 11.09 -9.44 14.55
C PHE A 137 11.77 -9.79 13.22
N TYR A 138 11.47 -10.97 12.68
CA TYR A 138 12.04 -11.44 11.43
C TYR A 138 11.73 -10.50 10.26
N GLU A 139 10.50 -10.01 10.14
CA GLU A 139 10.13 -9.10 9.04
C GLU A 139 10.73 -7.70 9.19
N PHE A 140 10.87 -7.18 10.42
CA PHE A 140 11.65 -5.96 10.64
C PHE A 140 13.13 -6.16 10.29
N TYR A 141 13.70 -7.32 10.60
CA TYR A 141 15.06 -7.67 10.21
C TYR A 141 15.21 -7.73 8.68
N ARG A 142 14.31 -8.42 7.97
CA ARG A 142 14.28 -8.45 6.49
C ARG A 142 14.07 -7.06 5.88
N SER A 143 13.31 -6.18 6.52
CA SER A 143 13.17 -4.77 6.11
C SER A 143 14.52 -4.03 6.17
N LEU A 144 15.33 -4.28 7.21
CA LEU A 144 16.68 -3.71 7.35
C LEU A 144 17.70 -4.35 6.41
N GLN A 145 17.52 -5.60 5.99
CA GLN A 145 18.33 -6.20 4.91
C GLN A 145 18.19 -5.42 3.60
N ILE A 146 16.97 -4.97 3.28
CA ILE A 146 16.69 -4.20 2.07
C ILE A 146 17.19 -2.75 2.23
N ASN A 147 16.90 -2.12 3.37
CA ASN A 147 17.35 -0.76 3.67
C ASN A 147 17.85 -0.67 5.12
N PRO A 148 19.18 -0.75 5.34
CA PRO A 148 19.77 -0.70 6.68
C PRO A 148 19.49 0.59 7.46
N ASN A 149 19.15 1.69 6.76
CA ASN A 149 18.85 2.98 7.38
C ASN A 149 17.33 3.22 7.56
N PHE A 150 16.49 2.19 7.43
CA PHE A 150 15.05 2.33 7.60
C PHE A 150 14.67 2.52 9.08
N ILE A 151 14.68 3.79 9.53
CA ILE A 151 14.54 4.22 10.94
C ILE A 151 13.30 3.60 11.62
N TYR A 152 12.19 3.45 10.91
CA TYR A 152 10.96 2.90 11.47
C TYR A 152 11.13 1.45 11.95
N SER A 153 11.86 0.60 11.22
CA SER A 153 12.10 -0.79 11.63
C SER A 153 13.04 -0.88 12.84
N HIS A 154 14.04 0.00 12.92
CA HIS A 154 14.92 0.08 14.11
C HIS A 154 14.14 0.36 15.39
N ALA A 155 13.25 1.36 15.37
CA ALA A 155 12.43 1.74 16.52
C ALA A 155 11.49 0.60 16.95
N LYS A 156 10.94 -0.15 16.00
CA LYS A 156 10.07 -1.31 16.29
C LYS A 156 10.85 -2.48 16.87
N MET A 157 12.02 -2.81 16.33
CA MET A 157 12.89 -3.87 16.87
C MET A 157 13.37 -3.56 18.28
N GLN A 158 13.81 -2.32 18.53
CA GLN A 158 14.19 -1.89 19.88
C GLN A 158 13.05 -2.11 20.87
N ARG A 159 11.85 -1.62 20.55
CA ARG A 159 10.66 -1.78 21.41
C ARG A 159 10.33 -3.27 21.63
N LEU A 160 10.47 -4.10 20.61
CA LEU A 160 10.20 -5.53 20.70
C LEU A 160 11.17 -6.25 21.65
N PHE A 161 12.44 -5.86 21.65
CA PHE A 161 13.45 -6.37 22.58
C PHE A 161 13.29 -5.84 24.00
N GLU A 162 12.81 -4.61 24.17
CA GLU A 162 12.53 -4.05 25.50
C GLU A 162 11.39 -4.79 26.19
N ILE A 163 10.37 -5.23 25.44
CA ILE A 163 9.23 -5.99 26.00
C ILE A 163 9.53 -7.49 26.18
N THR A 164 10.55 -8.02 25.49
CA THR A 164 10.90 -9.45 25.53
C THR A 164 11.96 -9.71 26.61
N PRO A 165 11.65 -10.45 27.71
CA PRO A 165 12.62 -10.74 28.76
C PRO A 165 13.88 -11.44 28.22
N GLY A 166 15.06 -11.01 28.66
CA GLY A 166 16.34 -11.60 28.24
C GLY A 166 16.97 -10.99 26.97
N GLN A 167 16.28 -10.10 26.25
CA GLN A 167 16.82 -9.44 25.05
C GLN A 167 17.33 -8.01 25.29
N GLN A 168 17.56 -7.63 26.55
CA GLN A 168 17.95 -6.25 26.92
C GLN A 168 19.25 -5.77 26.27
N GLN A 169 20.23 -6.65 26.05
CA GLN A 169 21.46 -6.30 25.32
C GLN A 169 21.18 -5.93 23.87
N LYS A 170 20.27 -6.66 23.19
CA LYS A 170 19.88 -6.35 21.80
C LYS A 170 19.10 -5.03 21.72
N ALA A 171 18.26 -4.73 22.70
CA ALA A 171 17.60 -3.42 22.80
C ALA A 171 18.62 -2.27 22.92
N GLN A 172 19.62 -2.41 23.80
CA GLN A 172 20.67 -1.40 23.97
C GLN A 172 21.51 -1.20 22.71
N LEU A 173 21.84 -2.29 22.01
CA LEU A 173 22.54 -2.24 20.74
C LEU A 173 21.72 -1.48 19.68
N PHE A 174 20.43 -1.81 19.50
CA PHE A 174 19.59 -1.11 18.53
C PHE A 174 19.47 0.39 18.86
N LYS A 175 19.41 0.73 20.14
CA LYS A 175 19.42 2.14 20.58
C LYS A 175 20.70 2.87 20.12
N SER A 176 21.86 2.21 20.11
CA SER A 176 23.10 2.82 19.62
C SER A 176 23.08 3.00 18.09
N PHE A 177 22.54 2.04 17.34
CA PHE A 177 22.34 2.18 15.89
C PHE A 177 21.40 3.34 15.54
N VAL A 178 20.27 3.47 16.24
CA VAL A 178 19.32 4.57 16.05
C VAL A 178 19.98 5.93 16.29
N ASN A 179 20.77 6.06 17.37
CA ASN A 179 21.48 7.30 17.67
C ASN A 179 22.48 7.66 16.57
N ARG A 180 23.26 6.68 16.09
CA ARG A 180 24.23 6.88 15.01
C ARG A 180 23.56 7.35 13.72
N ILE A 181 22.41 6.76 13.36
CA ILE A 181 21.63 7.20 12.18
C ILE A 181 21.12 8.63 12.37
N ARG A 182 20.62 8.96 13.56
CA ARG A 182 20.13 10.31 13.89
C ARG A 182 21.22 11.39 13.81
N GLU A 183 22.46 11.02 14.09
CA GLU A 183 23.64 11.88 13.98
C GLU A 183 24.16 12.02 12.53
N GLY A 184 23.48 11.43 11.55
CA GLY A 184 23.86 11.49 10.14
C GLY A 184 24.81 10.37 9.71
N GLY A 185 25.13 9.43 10.61
CA GLY A 185 25.84 8.21 10.27
C GLY A 185 24.95 7.22 9.51
N THR A 186 25.55 6.24 8.86
CA THR A 186 24.84 5.10 8.28
C THR A 186 25.07 3.88 9.16
N VAL A 187 24.19 2.89 9.13
CA VAL A 187 24.42 1.57 9.75
C VAL A 187 24.40 0.53 8.64
N THR A 188 25.38 -0.37 8.64
CA THR A 188 25.46 -1.47 7.66
C THR A 188 24.72 -2.69 8.17
N PHE A 189 24.23 -3.52 7.24
CA PHE A 189 23.54 -4.76 7.59
C PHE A 189 24.44 -5.71 8.41
N ASP A 190 25.71 -5.87 8.03
CA ASP A 190 26.67 -6.74 8.74
C ASP A 190 26.87 -6.35 10.20
N GLU A 191 26.81 -5.05 10.53
CA GLU A 191 26.90 -4.58 11.92
C GLU A 191 25.67 -5.00 12.73
N ILE A 192 24.49 -4.96 12.11
CA ILE A 192 23.23 -5.37 12.72
C ILE A 192 23.25 -6.89 12.98
N GLU A 193 23.66 -7.68 11.99
CA GLU A 193 23.73 -9.14 12.10
C GLU A 193 24.72 -9.59 13.18
N LYS A 194 25.95 -9.04 13.18
CA LYS A 194 26.98 -9.34 14.19
C LYS A 194 26.50 -9.00 15.59
N GLY A 195 25.87 -7.84 15.75
CA GLY A 195 25.42 -7.41 17.07
C GLY A 195 24.19 -8.18 17.59
N LEU A 196 23.37 -8.76 16.71
CA LEU A 196 22.24 -9.61 17.08
C LEU A 196 22.66 -11.04 17.48
N GLY A 197 23.90 -11.44 17.18
CA GLY A 197 24.46 -12.75 17.54
C GLY A 197 23.69 -13.93 16.93
N SER A 198 23.02 -13.70 15.80
CA SER A 198 21.94 -14.56 15.35
C SER A 198 22.23 -15.16 13.97
N ASN A 199 22.42 -16.49 13.91
CA ASN A 199 22.32 -17.29 12.69
C ASN A 199 20.84 -17.38 12.27
N ILE A 200 20.23 -16.27 11.87
CA ILE A 200 18.81 -16.21 11.44
C ILE A 200 18.60 -16.97 10.11
N ASN A 201 19.67 -17.30 9.41
CA ASN A 201 19.65 -17.96 8.09
C ASN A 201 19.27 -19.46 8.13
N ASN A 202 19.08 -20.08 9.30
CA ASN A 202 18.80 -21.52 9.40
C ASN A 202 17.32 -21.92 9.49
N GLN A 203 16.36 -20.98 9.45
CA GLN A 203 14.93 -21.33 9.55
C GLN A 203 14.20 -21.45 8.20
N ASP A 204 14.85 -21.10 7.09
CA ASP A 204 14.26 -21.24 5.74
C ASP A 204 14.56 -22.59 5.07
N SER A 205 15.33 -23.50 5.72
CA SER A 205 15.68 -24.81 5.16
C SER A 205 14.80 -25.98 5.59
N GLU A 206 13.84 -25.81 6.52
CA GLU A 206 13.03 -26.92 7.06
C GLU A 206 11.56 -26.96 6.57
N SER A 207 11.16 -26.11 5.62
CA SER A 207 9.78 -26.12 5.08
C SER A 207 9.66 -26.51 3.60
N SER A 208 10.73 -27.09 3.04
CA SER A 208 10.80 -27.53 1.64
C SER A 208 11.26 -28.99 1.49
N GLU A 209 10.82 -29.88 2.37
CA GLU A 209 10.91 -31.35 2.18
C GLU A 209 9.54 -32.01 2.27
#